data_AF-A0A972XRD2-F1
#
_entry.id   AF-A0A972XRD2-F1
#
_cell.length_a   1.000
_cell.length_b   1.000
_cell.length_c   1.000
_cell.angle_alpha   90.00
_cell.angle_beta   90.00
_cell.angle_gamma   90.00
#
_symmetry.space_group_name_H-M   'P 1'
#
loop_
_entity.id
_entity.type
_entity.pdbx_description
1 polymer ?
#
loop_
_entity_poly.entity_id
_entity_poly.type
_entity_poly.pdbx_seq_one_letter_code
_entity_poly.pdbx_strand_id
1 'polypeptide(L)'
;MELNLNFKTPKTISIVSLRIMEELTTGIFPPQAIEIWGKTNANGPFKRIHIMKVPVPKETRFHELYAIDVKFKPTLFSEMKIIAKPLEKIPKWHEGKDKRAFLLVDEIFLN
;
A
#
# COMPACT_ATOMS: atom_id res chain seq x y z
N MET A 1 4.51 -1.13 -6.04
CA MET A 1 3.65 -2.28 -6.39
C MET A 1 2.34 -1.76 -6.96
N GLU A 2 1.86 -2.35 -8.05
CA GLU A 2 0.50 -2.19 -8.55
C GLU A 2 -0.13 -3.58 -8.68
N LEU A 3 -1.27 -3.79 -8.02
CA LEU A 3 -2.03 -5.04 -8.08
C LEU A 3 -3.43 -4.76 -8.61
N ASN A 4 -3.83 -5.47 -9.65
CA ASN A 4 -5.16 -5.40 -10.26
C ASN A 4 -5.94 -6.68 -9.92
N LEU A 5 -7.15 -6.52 -9.39
CA LEU A 5 -8.02 -7.57 -8.92
C LEU A 5 -9.36 -7.50 -9.67
N ASN A 6 -9.74 -8.61 -10.29
CA ASN A 6 -11.03 -8.76 -10.97
C ASN A 6 -11.88 -9.78 -10.20
N PHE A 7 -13.02 -9.36 -9.65
CA PHE A 7 -13.87 -10.25 -8.87
C PHE A 7 -14.93 -10.88 -9.78
N LYS A 8 -14.96 -12.22 -9.87
CA LYS A 8 -16.02 -12.96 -10.61
C LYS A 8 -17.43 -12.59 -10.12
N THR A 9 -17.55 -12.36 -8.81
CA THR A 9 -18.75 -11.82 -8.17
C THR A 9 -18.33 -10.57 -7.39
N PRO A 10 -18.98 -9.41 -7.57
CA PRO A 10 -18.62 -8.20 -6.85
C PRO A 10 -18.54 -8.42 -5.34
N LYS A 11 -17.53 -7.84 -4.68
CA LYS A 11 -17.26 -8.02 -3.26
C LYS A 11 -17.35 -6.68 -2.51
N THR A 12 -18.03 -6.67 -1.38
CA THR A 12 -17.99 -5.54 -0.45
C THR A 12 -16.71 -5.65 0.37
N ILE A 13 -15.88 -4.62 0.32
CA ILE A 13 -14.59 -4.54 1.04
C ILE A 13 -14.55 -3.21 1.80
N SER A 14 -13.96 -3.21 2.97
CA SER A 14 -13.81 -2.04 3.84
C SER A 14 -12.39 -1.87 4.40
N ILE A 15 -11.59 -2.92 4.40
CA ILE A 15 -10.20 -2.91 4.86
C ILE A 15 -9.32 -3.65 3.87
N VAL A 16 -8.18 -3.05 3.56
CA VAL A 16 -7.11 -3.67 2.78
C VAL A 16 -5.86 -3.63 3.63
N SER A 17 -5.36 -4.79 4.02
CA SER A 17 -4.16 -4.91 4.85
C SER A 17 -3.00 -5.36 3.98
N LEU A 18 -1.92 -4.57 3.96
CA LEU A 18 -0.68 -4.93 3.25
C LEU A 18 0.33 -5.34 4.31
N ARG A 19 0.76 -6.60 4.30
CA ARG A 19 1.86 -7.04 5.14
C ARG A 19 3.18 -6.73 4.43
N ILE A 20 4.07 -6.06 5.16
CA ILE A 20 5.33 -5.55 4.62
C ILE A 20 6.49 -5.95 5.52
N MET A 21 7.67 -6.05 4.91
CA MET A 21 8.94 -6.05 5.64
C MET A 21 9.43 -4.61 5.75
N GLU A 22 9.78 -4.20 6.95
CA GLU A 22 10.60 -3.02 7.18
C GLU A 22 11.99 -3.46 7.67
N GLU A 23 13.02 -3.08 6.93
CA GLU A 23 14.42 -3.30 7.29
C GLU A 23 15.19 -2.09 6.75
N LEU A 24 15.29 -1.06 7.59
CA LEU A 24 15.72 0.25 7.14
C LEU A 24 17.18 0.24 6.67
N THR A 25 18.05 -0.51 7.36
CA THR A 25 19.49 -0.61 7.11
C THR A 25 19.83 -0.97 5.66
N THR A 26 19.10 -1.90 5.07
CA THR A 26 19.28 -2.37 3.68
C THR A 26 18.42 -1.60 2.67
N GLY A 27 17.75 -0.54 3.10
CA GLY A 27 16.94 0.31 2.22
C GLY A 27 15.53 -0.20 1.96
N ILE A 28 15.00 -1.09 2.81
CA ILE A 28 13.62 -1.57 2.73
C ILE A 28 12.74 -0.71 3.64
N PHE A 29 11.99 0.21 3.03
CA PHE A 29 11.13 1.17 3.74
C PHE A 29 9.65 0.88 3.49
N PRO A 30 8.76 1.33 4.40
CA PRO A 30 7.33 1.34 4.14
C PRO A 30 7.00 2.15 2.88
N PRO A 31 5.87 1.87 2.21
CA PRO A 31 5.43 2.67 1.09
C PRO A 31 5.09 4.09 1.57
N GLN A 32 5.41 5.14 0.81
CA GLN A 32 5.04 6.52 1.19
C GLN A 32 3.51 6.76 1.16
N ALA A 33 2.80 5.98 0.33
CA ALA A 33 1.35 6.00 0.26
C ALA A 33 0.80 4.69 -0.28
N ILE A 34 -0.41 4.35 0.15
CA ILE A 34 -1.21 3.26 -0.39
C ILE A 34 -2.51 3.85 -0.93
N GLU A 35 -2.84 3.52 -2.17
CA GLU A 35 -4.05 3.98 -2.85
C GLU A 35 -4.94 2.80 -3.19
N ILE A 36 -6.23 2.97 -2.89
CA ILE A 36 -7.28 2.02 -3.24
C ILE A 36 -8.12 2.65 -4.35
N TRP A 37 -8.16 1.96 -5.47
CA TRP A 37 -8.94 2.33 -6.64
C TRP A 37 -9.93 1.23 -6.97
N GLY A 38 -11.05 1.57 -7.59
CA GLY A 38 -12.01 0.57 -8.02
C GLY A 38 -13.10 1.09 -8.92
N LYS A 39 -13.80 0.15 -9.54
CA LYS A 39 -15.07 0.40 -10.24
C LYS A 39 -16.22 0.03 -9.29
N THR A 40 -17.03 1.04 -8.93
CA THR A 40 -18.26 0.84 -8.14
C THR A 40 -19.49 0.59 -9.01
N ASN A 41 -19.35 0.71 -10.33
CA ASN A 41 -20.29 0.29 -11.36
C ASN A 41 -19.49 -0.51 -12.39
N ALA A 42 -19.99 -1.67 -12.82
CA ALA A 42 -19.28 -2.59 -13.73
C ALA A 42 -18.76 -1.91 -15.01
N ASN A 43 -19.53 -0.97 -15.56
CA ASN A 43 -19.20 -0.25 -16.79
C ASN A 43 -18.61 1.16 -16.53
N GLY A 44 -18.39 1.51 -15.27
CA GLY A 44 -17.87 2.81 -14.87
C GLY A 44 -16.35 2.92 -14.98
N PRO A 45 -15.79 4.15 -14.97
CA PRO A 45 -14.36 4.34 -14.89
C PRO A 45 -13.82 3.92 -13.51
N PHE A 46 -12.53 3.59 -13.45
CA PHE A 46 -11.83 3.48 -12.17
C PHE A 46 -11.85 4.82 -11.43
N LYS A 47 -12.18 4.77 -10.14
CA LYS A 47 -12.11 5.92 -9.24
C LYS A 47 -11.23 5.62 -8.05
N ARG A 48 -10.52 6.63 -7.55
CA ARG A 48 -9.78 6.52 -6.30
C ARG A 48 -10.78 6.52 -5.14
N ILE A 49 -10.88 5.40 -4.45
CA ILE A 49 -11.77 5.21 -3.30
C ILE A 49 -11.11 5.76 -2.04
N HIS A 50 -9.82 5.48 -1.87
CA HIS A 50 -9.07 5.93 -0.70
C HIS A 50 -7.59 6.16 -1.00
N ILE A 51 -6.96 7.03 -0.21
CA ILE A 51 -5.51 7.20 -0.18
C ILE A 51 -5.07 7.36 1.27
N MET A 52 -4.11 6.56 1.69
CA MET A 52 -3.48 6.65 2.99
C MET A 52 -2.01 6.99 2.81
N LYS A 53 -1.55 8.07 3.44
CA LYS A 53 -0.13 8.41 3.54
C LYS A 53 0.46 7.64 4.72
N VAL A 54 1.63 7.04 4.52
CA VAL A 54 2.35 6.35 5.60
C VAL A 54 3.46 7.26 6.11
N PRO A 55 3.62 7.42 7.44
CA PRO A 55 4.72 8.17 8.00
C PRO A 55 6.07 7.61 7.58
N VAL A 56 6.96 8.48 7.10
CA VAL A 56 8.35 8.11 6.80
C VAL A 56 9.11 7.97 8.12
N PRO A 57 9.87 6.87 8.32
CA PRO A 57 10.73 6.71 9.49
C PRO A 57 11.70 7.88 9.66
N LYS A 58 11.79 8.40 10.90
CA LYS A 58 12.61 9.57 11.25
C LYS A 58 14.01 9.19 11.76
N GLU A 59 14.18 7.93 12.10
CA GLU A 59 15.41 7.32 12.61
C GLU A 59 15.37 5.82 12.32
N THR A 60 16.50 5.15 12.57
CA THR A 60 16.58 3.70 12.45
C THR A 60 15.80 3.01 13.57
N ARG A 61 15.34 1.79 13.32
CA ARG A 61 14.68 0.91 14.31
C ARG A 61 14.82 -0.55 13.89
N PHE A 62 14.48 -1.46 14.80
CA PHE A 62 14.53 -2.89 14.53
C PHE A 62 13.66 -3.25 13.33
N HIS A 63 14.11 -4.28 12.59
CA HIS A 63 13.31 -4.82 11.50
C HIS A 63 12.01 -5.41 12.02
N GLU A 64 10.97 -5.33 11.20
CA GLU A 64 9.65 -5.82 11.57
C GLU A 64 8.86 -6.26 10.33
N LEU A 65 8.11 -7.36 10.49
CA LEU A 65 7.04 -7.74 9.57
C LEU A 65 5.72 -7.33 10.20
N TYR A 66 5.00 -6.39 9.58
CA TYR A 66 3.73 -5.91 10.11
C TYR A 66 2.75 -5.59 8.99
N ALA A 67 1.46 -5.53 9.35
CA ALA A 67 0.38 -5.17 8.45
C ALA A 67 0.04 -3.69 8.55
N ILE A 68 -0.07 -3.04 7.40
CA ILE A 68 -0.62 -1.69 7.27
C ILE A 68 -2.08 -1.81 6.85
N ASP A 69 -3.00 -1.44 7.76
CA ASP A 69 -4.44 -1.44 7.50
C ASP A 69 -4.89 -0.14 6.82
N VAL A 70 -5.39 -0.25 5.59
CA VAL A 70 -6.09 0.83 4.90
C VAL A 70 -7.59 0.66 5.07
N LYS A 71 -8.18 1.43 5.99
CA LYS A 71 -9.62 1.39 6.30
C LYS A 71 -10.38 2.46 5.52
N PHE A 72 -11.50 2.09 4.92
CA PHE A 72 -12.36 3.00 4.15
C PHE A 72 -13.84 2.58 4.27
N LYS A 73 -14.76 3.41 3.75
CA LYS A 73 -16.19 3.09 3.79
C LYS A 73 -16.46 1.78 3.02
N PRO A 74 -17.24 0.83 3.56
CA PRO A 74 -17.61 -0.39 2.86
C PRO A 74 -18.08 -0.08 1.43
N THR A 75 -17.40 -0.66 0.45
CA THR A 75 -17.60 -0.35 -0.97
C THR A 75 -17.71 -1.66 -1.75
N LEU A 76 -18.69 -1.75 -2.65
CA LEU A 76 -18.86 -2.88 -3.56
C LEU A 76 -17.93 -2.70 -4.76
N PHE A 77 -17.01 -3.65 -4.96
CA PHE A 77 -16.05 -3.67 -6.07
C PHE A 77 -16.35 -4.78 -7.06
N SER A 78 -16.48 -4.44 -8.33
CA SER A 78 -16.36 -5.42 -9.43
C SER A 78 -14.90 -5.62 -9.84
N GLU A 79 -14.14 -4.52 -9.84
CA GLU A 79 -12.70 -4.48 -10.06
C GLU A 79 -12.06 -3.55 -9.04
N MET A 80 -10.87 -3.91 -8.59
CA MET A 80 -10.12 -3.18 -7.59
C MET A 80 -8.65 -3.09 -8.01
N LYS A 81 -8.02 -1.96 -7.73
CA LYS A 81 -6.60 -1.74 -7.94
C LYS A 81 -5.98 -1.20 -6.66
N ILE A 82 -4.89 -1.82 -6.22
CA ILE A 82 -4.11 -1.44 -5.05
C ILE A 82 -2.76 -0.93 -5.52
N ILE A 83 -2.42 0.31 -5.18
CA ILE A 83 -1.13 0.91 -5.51
C ILE A 83 -0.40 1.22 -4.22
N ALA A 84 0.67 0.50 -3.94
CA ALA A 84 1.61 0.84 -2.87
C ALA A 84 2.84 1.52 -3.49
N LYS A 85 2.99 2.81 -3.20
CA LYS A 85 4.05 3.65 -3.75
C LYS A 85 5.31 3.52 -2.88
N PRO A 86 6.44 3.02 -3.42
CA PRO A 86 7.70 3.02 -2.69
C PRO A 86 8.08 4.44 -2.24
N LEU A 87 8.90 4.54 -1.20
CA LEU A 87 9.47 5.82 -0.81
C LEU A 87 10.45 6.29 -1.89
N GLU A 88 10.12 7.39 -2.57
CA GLU A 88 10.90 7.87 -3.73
C GLU A 88 12.25 8.47 -3.33
N LYS A 89 12.36 9.01 -2.11
CA LYS A 89 13.61 9.56 -1.56
C LYS A 89 13.78 9.14 -0.11
N ILE A 90 14.80 8.31 0.13
CA ILE A 90 15.23 7.92 1.47
C ILE A 90 15.68 9.17 2.25
N PRO A 91 15.30 9.31 3.53
CA PRO A 91 15.61 10.48 4.36
C PRO A 91 17.11 10.65 4.63
N LYS A 92 17.50 11.90 4.91
CA LYS A 92 18.92 12.31 5.06
C LYS A 92 19.72 11.60 6.15
N TRP A 93 19.05 11.05 7.15
CA TRP A 93 19.68 10.35 8.27
C TRP A 93 20.20 8.96 7.87
N HIS A 94 19.72 8.40 6.76
CA HIS A 94 20.07 7.05 6.31
C HIS A 94 21.23 7.08 5.30
N GLU A 95 22.08 6.05 5.28
CA GLU A 95 23.23 5.95 4.36
C GLU A 95 22.80 5.96 2.89
N GLY A 96 21.65 5.35 2.59
CA GLY A 96 21.02 5.34 1.27
C GLY A 96 20.24 6.61 0.89
N LYS A 97 20.46 7.75 1.56
CA LYS A 97 19.72 9.01 1.32
C LYS A 97 19.59 9.38 -0.16
N ASP A 98 18.48 10.05 -0.49
CA ASP A 98 18.11 10.51 -1.83
C ASP A 98 17.89 9.41 -2.89
N LYS A 99 18.23 8.15 -2.60
CA LYS A 99 17.85 7.00 -3.43
C LYS A 99 16.39 6.61 -3.18
N ARG A 100 15.82 5.90 -4.15
CA ARG A 100 14.53 5.24 -4.03
C ARG A 100 14.64 4.01 -3.14
N ALA A 101 13.70 3.82 -2.21
CA ALA A 101 13.69 2.67 -1.34
C ALA A 101 13.12 1.42 -2.02
N PHE A 102 13.53 0.25 -1.53
CA PHE A 102 12.83 -1.00 -1.80
C PHE A 102 11.53 -1.04 -1.00
N LEU A 103 10.51 -1.65 -1.60
CA LEU A 103 9.25 -1.96 -0.97
C LEU A 103 9.02 -3.46 -1.14
N LEU A 104 8.97 -4.19 -0.01
CA LEU A 104 8.68 -5.61 0.02
C LEU A 104 7.30 -5.84 0.64
N VAL A 105 6.49 -6.62 -0.05
CA VAL A 105 5.13 -7.00 0.34
C VAL A 105 5.03 -8.51 0.19
N ASP A 106 4.59 -9.23 1.23
CA ASP A 106 4.40 -10.68 1.22
C ASP A 106 2.93 -11.04 0.98
N GLU A 107 2.01 -10.50 1.79
CA GLU A 107 0.58 -10.78 1.72
C GLU A 107 -0.30 -9.52 1.63
N ILE A 108 -1.47 -9.70 1.00
CA ILE A 108 -2.54 -8.72 0.96
C ILE A 108 -3.82 -9.39 1.42
N PHE A 109 -4.46 -8.82 2.44
CA PHE A 109 -5.74 -9.26 2.98
C PHE A 109 -6.83 -8.27 2.61
N LEU A 110 -8.00 -8.79 2.19
CA LEU A 110 -9.17 -8.00 1.83
C LEU A 110 -10.31 -8.39 2.78
N ASN A 111 -10.79 -7.44 3.59
CA ASN A 111 -11.87 -7.64 4.57
C ASN A 111 -13.01 -6.64 4.40
#